data_AF-A0A9N8ZSF8-F1
#
_entry.id   AF-A0A9N8ZSF8-F1
#
_cell.length_a   1.000
_cell.length_b   1.000
_cell.length_c   1.000
_cell.angle_alpha   90.00
_cell.angle_beta   90.00
_cell.angle_gamma   90.00
#
_symmetry.space_group_name_H-M   'P 1'
#
loop_
_entity.id
_entity.type
_entity.pdbx_description
1 polymer ?
#
loop_
_entity_poly.entity_id
_entity_poly.type
_entity_poly.pdbx_seq_one_letter_code
_entity_poly.pdbx_strand_id
1 'polypeptide(L)'
;MDALQSNYLIPRPLTLDCFEEIIGYLIDDPGSLYSCLLVNRLWCRIAIPLLWSHPFEHYAFGESAADIIQIYISCLPEDERQFLIDEGLKLPPPSSPLFDYPKYLQSFESARFTGAVMSWLSSGVKSWLSLVEEQGSDIHVDTYIIQTVIGSLLFSRSKGLKDLEIVYFDEDDDSLISDIISFDNAGGALSRLEKFVFDYSSLEEQGDKHLGIISNLFNFMSQCTRNIQDIRIDIDIPFDQDMVISEVAQSFARLIKAQKALKVLNILKFWRPEIVSFIFETLTSQTNTLTYLEVHELYQGQFQSLLDILPSLTNLETLQFHGFSGNDGENMKVNISATGPINIKHLHYKANKFQVDIFNLMDPLLQMAGGNLRTLSLECVTSEIVLLIGRNCPNLTHLSLSLTTQEIPESVSELLSSMTNLQHFSLYIYSSDPPFATTENLLQFSLSIPPSLLYFGFYLAITPYILEYFLRNCRAKLQVLTIHKYDNNLLPVITNYASEYGCLKKLLIDLDAYHDESSLSEIIEEAKKVIPIVDNIIETSYPFSGPYPETYVDLWNRNITVPS
;
A
#
# COMPACT_ATOMS: atom_id res chain seq x y z
N MET A 1 9.38 -72.54 3.60
CA MET A 1 8.00 -72.37 4.09
C MET A 1 8.05 -71.29 5.15
N ASP A 2 7.54 -70.11 4.76
CA ASP A 2 6.82 -69.09 5.53
C ASP A 2 7.54 -68.43 6.73
N ALA A 3 7.58 -67.10 6.91
CA ALA A 3 6.97 -65.98 6.21
C ALA A 3 7.82 -64.71 6.49
N LEU A 4 8.15 -63.94 5.44
CA LEU A 4 8.66 -62.58 5.57
C LEU A 4 7.44 -61.65 5.68
N GLN A 5 7.04 -61.29 6.90
CA GLN A 5 6.14 -60.16 7.13
C GLN A 5 6.92 -58.87 6.89
N SER A 6 6.73 -58.27 5.72
CA SER A 6 7.13 -56.89 5.44
C SER A 6 6.25 -55.95 6.26
N ASN A 7 6.80 -55.40 7.35
CA ASN A 7 6.24 -54.24 8.04
C ASN A 7 6.33 -53.03 7.10
N TYR A 8 5.33 -52.83 6.24
CA TYR A 8 5.09 -51.53 5.64
C TYR A 8 4.70 -50.58 6.78
N LEU A 9 5.63 -49.70 7.18
CA LEU A 9 5.30 -48.55 8.00
C LEU A 9 4.30 -47.71 7.19
N ILE A 10 3.00 -47.88 7.48
CA ILE A 10 1.97 -46.98 6.98
C ILE A 10 2.37 -45.59 7.49
N PRO A 11 2.59 -44.60 6.60
CA PRO A 11 2.91 -43.25 7.03
C PRO A 11 1.82 -42.79 7.99
N ARG A 12 2.22 -42.28 9.16
CA ARG A 12 1.24 -41.74 10.10
C ARG A 12 0.46 -40.64 9.39
N PRO A 13 -0.88 -40.62 9.50
CA PRO A 13 -1.66 -39.51 8.98
C PRO A 13 -1.14 -38.21 9.59
N LEU A 14 -1.03 -37.15 8.78
CA LEU A 14 -0.75 -35.82 9.30
C LEU A 14 -1.80 -35.44 10.35
N THR A 15 -1.38 -34.75 11.41
CA THR A 15 -2.29 -34.25 12.44
C THR A 15 -3.11 -33.08 11.90
N LEU A 16 -4.19 -32.72 12.60
CA LEU A 16 -5.01 -31.55 12.27
C LEU A 16 -4.15 -30.29 12.17
N ASP A 17 -3.31 -30.06 13.18
CA ASP A 17 -2.41 -28.90 13.26
C ASP A 17 -1.49 -28.80 12.03
N CYS A 18 -1.01 -29.93 11.51
CA CYS A 18 -0.22 -29.93 10.27
C CYS A 18 -1.04 -29.51 9.06
N PHE A 19 -2.30 -29.95 8.96
CA PHE A 19 -3.18 -29.51 7.86
C PHE A 19 -3.57 -28.05 7.98
N GLU A 20 -3.81 -27.56 9.21
CA GLU A 20 -4.08 -26.13 9.46
C GLU A 20 -2.90 -25.26 9.02
N GLU A 21 -1.67 -25.66 9.34
CA GLU A 21 -0.47 -24.95 8.91
C GLU A 21 -0.31 -25.00 7.37
N ILE A 22 -0.40 -26.19 6.77
CA ILE A 22 -0.21 -26.38 5.31
C ILE A 22 -1.25 -25.61 4.51
N ILE A 23 -2.53 -25.70 4.88
CA ILE A 23 -3.62 -25.00 4.18
C ILE A 23 -3.59 -23.51 4.52
N GLY A 24 -3.11 -23.14 5.71
CA GLY A 24 -2.93 -21.74 6.13
C GLY A 24 -2.02 -20.94 5.18
N TYR A 25 -1.01 -21.57 4.57
CA TYR A 25 -0.17 -20.94 3.53
C TYR A 25 -0.92 -20.59 2.24
N LEU A 26 -2.17 -21.06 2.08
CA LEU A 26 -3.00 -20.79 0.90
C LEU A 26 -3.96 -19.62 1.12
N ILE A 27 -3.84 -18.86 2.22
CA ILE A 27 -4.78 -17.77 2.55
C ILE A 27 -4.93 -16.74 1.41
N ASP A 28 -3.85 -16.46 0.69
CA ASP A 28 -3.81 -15.53 -0.45
C ASP A 28 -4.08 -16.21 -1.82
N ASP A 29 -4.43 -17.50 -1.83
CA ASP A 29 -4.79 -18.27 -3.02
C ASP A 29 -6.19 -18.87 -2.89
N PRO A 30 -7.24 -18.06 -3.12
CA PRO A 30 -8.63 -18.51 -3.01
C PRO A 30 -8.97 -19.68 -3.95
N GLY A 31 -8.27 -19.80 -5.10
CA GLY A 31 -8.47 -20.89 -6.05
C GLY A 31 -7.99 -22.24 -5.49
N SER A 32 -6.84 -22.25 -4.83
CA SER A 32 -6.35 -23.43 -4.11
C SER A 32 -7.19 -23.75 -2.87
N LEU A 33 -7.65 -22.74 -2.13
CA LEU A 33 -8.58 -22.94 -1.01
C LEU A 33 -9.90 -23.56 -1.46
N TYR A 34 -10.46 -23.09 -2.59
CA TYR A 34 -11.65 -23.68 -3.20
C TYR A 34 -11.43 -25.15 -3.55
N SER A 35 -10.29 -25.47 -4.15
CA SER A 35 -9.91 -26.86 -4.47
C SER A 35 -9.84 -27.72 -3.20
N CYS A 36 -9.36 -27.17 -2.08
CA CYS A 36 -9.32 -27.86 -0.79
C CYS A 36 -10.72 -28.24 -0.27
N LEU A 37 -11.75 -27.44 -0.56
CA LEU A 37 -13.14 -27.75 -0.18
C LEU A 37 -13.63 -29.07 -0.76
N LEU A 38 -13.16 -29.42 -1.96
CA LEU A 38 -13.62 -30.58 -2.73
C LEU A 38 -12.91 -31.88 -2.33
N VAL A 39 -11.83 -31.81 -1.56
CA VAL A 39 -11.00 -32.98 -1.20
C VAL A 39 -11.73 -33.88 -0.20
N ASN A 40 -12.06 -33.34 0.99
CA ASN A 40 -12.79 -34.06 2.03
C ASN A 40 -13.33 -33.10 3.10
N ARG A 41 -14.13 -33.62 4.04
CA ARG A 41 -14.76 -32.83 5.12
C ARG A 41 -13.76 -32.13 6.06
N LEU A 42 -12.56 -32.70 6.26
CA LEU A 42 -11.54 -32.11 7.12
C LEU A 42 -10.97 -30.84 6.46
N TRP A 43 -10.54 -30.97 5.21
CA TRP A 43 -9.97 -29.85 4.44
C TRP A 43 -11.00 -28.75 4.22
N CYS A 44 -12.25 -29.12 3.91
CA CYS A 44 -13.35 -28.17 3.84
C CYS A 44 -13.52 -27.37 5.14
N ARG A 45 -13.44 -28.01 6.32
CA ARG A 45 -13.56 -27.30 7.61
C ARG A 45 -12.41 -26.35 7.92
N ILE A 46 -11.22 -26.59 7.37
CA ILE A 46 -10.03 -25.74 7.56
C ILE A 46 -10.05 -24.59 6.53
N ALA A 47 -10.40 -24.88 5.28
CA ALA A 47 -10.36 -23.92 4.18
C ALA A 47 -11.53 -22.92 4.22
N ILE A 48 -12.73 -23.30 4.67
CA ILE A 48 -13.87 -22.36 4.75
C ILE A 48 -13.56 -21.13 5.62
N PRO A 49 -13.04 -21.26 6.85
CA PRO A 49 -12.65 -20.09 7.66
C PRO A 49 -11.64 -19.15 6.99
N LEU A 50 -10.71 -19.69 6.18
CA LEU A 50 -9.72 -18.90 5.45
C LEU A 50 -10.35 -18.19 4.26
N LEU A 51 -11.17 -18.91 3.47
CA LEU A 51 -11.83 -18.35 2.29
C LEU A 51 -12.88 -17.29 2.66
N TRP A 52 -13.53 -17.43 3.83
CA TRP A 52 -14.51 -16.46 4.33
C TRP A 52 -13.95 -15.40 5.28
N SER A 53 -12.62 -15.34 5.49
CA SER A 53 -12.05 -14.25 6.31
C SER A 53 -12.02 -12.91 5.58
N HIS A 54 -11.87 -12.93 4.25
CA HIS A 54 -11.82 -11.76 3.35
C HIS A 54 -12.74 -11.95 2.13
N PRO A 55 -14.05 -12.18 2.33
CA PRO A 55 -14.94 -12.64 1.26
C PRO A 55 -15.06 -11.64 0.10
N PHE A 56 -14.95 -10.34 0.39
CA PHE A 56 -15.11 -9.28 -0.60
C PHE A 56 -13.81 -8.90 -1.32
N GLU A 57 -12.65 -9.35 -0.83
CA GLU A 57 -11.35 -8.87 -1.30
C GLU A 57 -11.11 -9.18 -2.79
N HIS A 58 -11.54 -10.35 -3.24
CA HIS A 58 -11.36 -10.81 -4.62
C HIS A 58 -12.60 -10.63 -5.50
N TYR A 59 -13.76 -10.35 -4.89
CA TYR A 59 -15.07 -10.35 -5.56
C TYR A 59 -15.90 -9.16 -5.09
N ALA A 60 -15.55 -7.95 -5.53
CA ALA A 60 -16.26 -6.72 -5.15
C ALA A 60 -17.53 -6.44 -6.00
N PHE A 61 -17.59 -6.97 -7.23
CA PHE A 61 -18.70 -6.74 -8.16
C PHE A 61 -19.03 -7.99 -8.98
N GLY A 62 -20.23 -8.02 -9.55
CA GLY A 62 -20.67 -9.07 -10.47
C GLY A 62 -21.29 -10.29 -9.77
N GLU A 63 -21.40 -11.41 -10.50
CA GLU A 63 -22.13 -12.61 -10.05
C GLU A 63 -21.52 -13.23 -8.78
N SER A 64 -20.19 -13.36 -8.71
CA SER A 64 -19.53 -13.90 -7.52
C SER A 64 -19.75 -13.04 -6.27
N ALA A 65 -19.79 -11.70 -6.42
CA ALA A 65 -20.08 -10.79 -5.32
C ALA A 65 -21.54 -10.91 -4.86
N ALA A 66 -22.47 -11.05 -5.81
CA ALA A 66 -23.87 -11.31 -5.53
C ALA A 66 -24.07 -12.63 -4.77
N ASP A 67 -23.36 -13.69 -5.14
CA ASP A 67 -23.44 -14.99 -4.47
C ASP A 67 -23.01 -14.91 -3.01
N ILE A 68 -22.01 -14.08 -2.67
CA ILE A 68 -21.59 -13.84 -1.28
C ILE A 68 -22.74 -13.23 -0.47
N ILE A 69 -23.39 -12.19 -0.99
CA ILE A 69 -24.55 -11.57 -0.34
C ILE A 69 -25.70 -12.58 -0.21
N GLN A 70 -25.92 -13.39 -1.23
CA GLN A 70 -26.93 -14.44 -1.20
C GLN A 70 -26.68 -15.48 -0.08
N ILE A 71 -25.42 -15.81 0.18
CA ILE A 71 -25.02 -16.68 1.29
C ILE A 71 -25.31 -16.00 2.63
N TYR A 72 -25.01 -14.71 2.79
CA TYR A 72 -25.35 -13.99 4.03
C TYR A 72 -26.85 -13.87 4.27
N ILE A 73 -27.65 -13.65 3.21
CA ILE A 73 -29.11 -13.68 3.30
C ILE A 73 -29.61 -15.05 3.77
N SER A 74 -28.97 -16.15 3.34
CA SER A 74 -29.32 -17.50 3.84
C SER A 74 -28.98 -17.72 5.32
N CYS A 75 -28.10 -16.89 5.89
CA CYS A 75 -27.71 -16.93 7.29
C CYS A 75 -28.61 -16.07 8.20
N LEU A 76 -29.54 -15.29 7.64
CA LEU A 76 -30.41 -14.41 8.40
C LEU A 76 -31.39 -15.21 9.28
N PRO A 77 -31.68 -14.71 10.50
CA PRO A 77 -32.86 -15.12 11.25
C PRO A 77 -34.15 -14.95 10.44
N GLU A 78 -35.17 -15.76 10.74
CA GLU A 78 -36.43 -15.74 9.97
C GLU A 78 -37.16 -14.39 10.09
N ASP A 79 -37.05 -13.71 11.22
CA ASP A 79 -37.64 -12.39 11.46
C ASP A 79 -36.95 -11.28 10.64
N GLU A 80 -35.63 -11.24 10.60
CA GLU A 80 -34.89 -10.30 9.73
C GLU A 80 -35.15 -10.59 8.24
N ARG A 81 -35.25 -11.88 7.88
CA ARG A 81 -35.62 -12.30 6.52
C ARG A 81 -37.04 -11.84 6.16
N GLN A 82 -37.99 -11.97 7.09
CA GLN A 82 -39.36 -11.51 6.89
C GLN A 82 -39.43 -9.98 6.77
N PHE A 83 -38.65 -9.25 7.57
CA PHE A 83 -38.53 -7.79 7.47
C PHE A 83 -38.11 -7.35 6.06
N LEU A 84 -37.07 -7.96 5.47
CA LEU A 84 -36.66 -7.65 4.09
C LEU A 84 -37.77 -7.91 3.07
N ILE A 85 -38.59 -8.96 3.26
CA ILE A 85 -39.73 -9.28 2.38
C ILE A 85 -40.84 -8.23 2.54
N ASP A 86 -41.09 -7.77 3.77
CA ASP A 86 -42.11 -6.77 4.08
C ASP A 86 -41.73 -5.39 3.51
N GLU A 87 -40.42 -5.08 3.42
CA GLU A 87 -39.87 -3.92 2.69
C GLU A 87 -39.94 -4.08 1.15
N GLY A 88 -40.48 -5.19 0.65
CA GLY A 88 -40.74 -5.41 -0.78
C GLY A 88 -39.66 -6.18 -1.54
N LEU A 89 -38.59 -6.64 -0.85
CA LEU A 89 -37.50 -7.38 -1.49
C LEU A 89 -37.91 -8.83 -1.78
N LYS A 90 -37.60 -9.29 -2.99
CA LYS A 90 -37.82 -10.70 -3.37
C LYS A 90 -36.62 -11.55 -2.98
N LEU A 91 -36.76 -12.30 -1.89
CA LEU A 91 -35.75 -13.26 -1.45
C LEU A 91 -36.00 -14.66 -2.01
N PRO A 92 -34.95 -15.45 -2.30
CA PRO A 92 -35.12 -16.85 -2.65
C PRO A 92 -35.67 -17.64 -1.44
N PRO A 93 -36.17 -18.88 -1.68
CA PRO A 93 -36.64 -19.74 -0.61
C PRO A 93 -35.59 -19.88 0.50
N PRO A 94 -36.02 -19.97 1.77
CA PRO A 94 -35.09 -20.16 2.87
C PRO A 94 -34.28 -21.43 2.65
N SER A 95 -32.97 -21.34 2.85
CA SER A 95 -32.05 -22.46 2.78
C SER A 95 -31.16 -22.44 4.02
N SER A 96 -30.86 -23.63 4.57
CA SER A 96 -29.99 -23.71 5.75
C SER A 96 -28.53 -23.69 5.30
N PRO A 97 -27.72 -22.72 5.73
CA PRO A 97 -26.33 -22.64 5.33
C PRO A 97 -25.54 -23.80 5.97
N LEU A 98 -24.60 -24.36 5.21
CA LEU A 98 -23.76 -25.47 5.68
C LEU A 98 -22.85 -25.06 6.85
N PHE A 99 -22.45 -23.79 6.85
CA PHE A 99 -21.64 -23.19 7.89
C PHE A 99 -22.27 -21.86 8.34
N ASP A 100 -22.00 -21.48 9.58
CA ASP A 100 -22.26 -20.13 10.06
C ASP A 100 -21.15 -19.22 9.50
N TYR A 101 -21.33 -18.78 8.25
CA TYR A 101 -20.36 -18.00 7.50
C TYR A 101 -20.03 -16.63 8.12
N PRO A 102 -21.01 -15.86 8.64
CA PRO A 102 -20.74 -14.56 9.27
C PRO A 102 -19.63 -14.58 10.34
N LYS A 103 -19.51 -15.67 11.11
CA LYS A 103 -18.53 -15.75 12.20
C LYS A 103 -17.07 -15.85 11.75
N TYR A 104 -16.82 -16.10 10.46
CA TYR A 104 -15.48 -16.24 9.90
C TYR A 104 -14.91 -14.93 9.38
N LEU A 105 -15.75 -13.90 9.22
CA LEU A 105 -15.34 -12.59 8.74
C LEU A 105 -14.21 -12.02 9.62
N GLN A 106 -13.10 -11.64 9.00
CA GLN A 106 -11.98 -10.95 9.65
C GLN A 106 -11.74 -9.55 9.06
N SER A 107 -12.08 -9.31 7.80
CA SER A 107 -12.01 -7.99 7.18
C SER A 107 -13.39 -7.50 6.74
N PHE A 108 -13.68 -6.23 7.02
CA PHE A 108 -14.89 -5.56 6.54
C PHE A 108 -14.53 -4.32 5.73
N GLU A 109 -14.90 -4.29 4.45
CA GLU A 109 -14.55 -3.24 3.49
C GLU A 109 -15.83 -2.60 2.93
N SER A 110 -16.19 -1.41 3.41
CA SER A 110 -17.51 -0.83 3.15
C SER A 110 -17.82 -0.68 1.66
N ALA A 111 -16.88 -0.16 0.86
CA ALA A 111 -17.08 0.05 -0.57
C ALA A 111 -17.33 -1.26 -1.34
N ARG A 112 -16.55 -2.30 -1.04
CA ARG A 112 -16.70 -3.61 -1.69
C ARG A 112 -17.98 -4.32 -1.24
N PHE A 113 -18.34 -4.17 0.04
CA PHE A 113 -19.61 -4.66 0.55
C PHE A 113 -20.80 -3.96 -0.14
N THR A 114 -20.76 -2.63 -0.28
CA THR A 114 -21.75 -1.86 -1.03
C THR A 114 -21.87 -2.35 -2.47
N GLY A 115 -20.73 -2.50 -3.17
CA GLY A 115 -20.69 -3.01 -4.55
C GLY A 115 -21.26 -4.43 -4.70
N ALA A 116 -21.03 -5.29 -3.71
CA ALA A 116 -21.59 -6.65 -3.67
C ALA A 116 -23.11 -6.64 -3.48
N VAL A 117 -23.63 -5.80 -2.56
CA VAL A 117 -25.08 -5.61 -2.36
C VAL A 117 -25.75 -5.07 -3.62
N MET A 118 -25.18 -4.03 -4.24
CA MET A 118 -25.67 -3.47 -5.50
C MET A 118 -25.64 -4.52 -6.63
N SER A 119 -24.61 -5.36 -6.69
CA SER A 119 -24.52 -6.47 -7.65
C SER A 119 -25.60 -7.52 -7.41
N TRP A 120 -25.88 -7.86 -6.15
CA TRP A 120 -26.95 -8.80 -5.79
C TRP A 120 -28.32 -8.25 -6.20
N LEU A 121 -28.63 -7.01 -5.83
CA LEU A 121 -29.85 -6.31 -6.27
C LEU A 121 -29.97 -6.31 -7.79
N SER A 122 -28.89 -5.93 -8.49
CA SER A 122 -28.86 -5.86 -9.97
C SER A 122 -29.02 -7.23 -10.65
N SER A 123 -28.51 -8.30 -10.04
CA SER A 123 -28.66 -9.68 -10.55
C SER A 123 -30.11 -10.18 -10.42
N GLY A 124 -30.80 -9.79 -9.35
CA GLY A 124 -32.25 -9.96 -9.21
C GLY A 124 -33.03 -9.09 -10.21
N VAL A 125 -32.55 -7.87 -10.47
CA VAL A 125 -33.18 -6.88 -11.37
C VAL A 125 -33.10 -7.29 -12.86
N LYS A 126 -32.09 -8.04 -13.32
CA LYS A 126 -32.09 -8.63 -14.68
C LYS A 126 -33.27 -9.59 -14.91
N SER A 127 -33.81 -10.21 -13.85
CA SER A 127 -35.04 -11.00 -13.91
C SER A 127 -36.32 -10.13 -13.88
N TRP A 128 -36.22 -8.84 -13.55
CA TRP A 128 -37.34 -7.93 -13.29
C TRP A 128 -37.52 -6.81 -14.31
N LEU A 129 -36.45 -6.29 -14.93
CA LEU A 129 -36.54 -5.31 -16.03
C LEU A 129 -37.27 -5.88 -17.26
N SER A 130 -37.44 -7.20 -17.34
CA SER A 130 -38.30 -7.84 -18.34
C SER A 130 -39.79 -7.86 -17.94
N LEU A 131 -40.17 -7.40 -16.74
CA LEU A 131 -41.54 -7.60 -16.22
C LEU A 131 -42.22 -6.40 -15.56
N VAL A 132 -41.57 -5.36 -15.02
CA VAL A 132 -42.30 -4.26 -14.36
C VAL A 132 -41.64 -2.88 -14.54
N GLU A 133 -42.22 -2.07 -15.42
CA GLU A 133 -41.96 -0.62 -15.58
C GLU A 133 -42.76 0.26 -14.59
N GLU A 134 -43.41 -0.29 -13.54
CA GLU A 134 -44.43 0.49 -12.78
C GLU A 134 -44.40 0.44 -11.23
N GLN A 135 -43.36 -0.07 -10.55
CA GLN A 135 -43.25 0.04 -9.07
C GLN A 135 -41.83 0.46 -8.68
N GLY A 136 -41.66 1.74 -8.32
CA GLY A 136 -40.36 2.36 -8.02
C GLY A 136 -39.91 2.16 -6.58
N SER A 137 -39.04 1.18 -6.34
CA SER A 137 -38.06 1.26 -5.24
C SER A 137 -36.78 1.90 -5.77
N ASP A 138 -36.23 2.80 -4.97
CA ASP A 138 -34.93 3.40 -5.25
C ASP A 138 -33.85 2.38 -4.88
N ILE A 139 -32.97 2.04 -5.82
CA ILE A 139 -31.87 1.09 -5.60
C ILE A 139 -30.98 1.51 -4.43
N HIS A 140 -30.89 2.81 -4.15
CA HIS A 140 -30.14 3.35 -3.01
C HIS A 140 -30.80 2.99 -1.67
N VAL A 141 -32.13 3.10 -1.58
CA VAL A 141 -32.91 2.72 -0.39
C VAL A 141 -32.81 1.21 -0.14
N ASP A 142 -32.99 0.40 -1.18
CA ASP A 142 -32.87 -1.07 -1.07
C ASP A 142 -31.45 -1.48 -0.66
N THR A 143 -30.44 -0.78 -1.18
CA THR A 143 -29.04 -0.98 -0.81
C THR A 143 -28.82 -0.70 0.68
N TYR A 144 -29.31 0.44 1.18
CA TYR A 144 -29.20 0.83 2.58
C TYR A 144 -29.86 -0.19 3.54
N ILE A 145 -31.08 -0.63 3.22
CA ILE A 145 -31.81 -1.61 4.03
C ILE A 145 -31.04 -2.93 4.14
N ILE A 146 -30.55 -3.44 3.01
CA ILE A 146 -29.80 -4.72 2.99
C ILE A 146 -28.48 -4.59 3.72
N GLN A 147 -27.77 -3.48 3.52
CA GLN A 147 -26.52 -3.20 4.23
C GLN A 147 -26.71 -3.14 5.74
N THR A 148 -27.81 -2.53 6.21
CA THR A 148 -28.13 -2.44 7.64
C THR A 148 -28.36 -3.83 8.24
N VAL A 149 -29.20 -4.64 7.58
CA VAL A 149 -29.55 -5.98 8.06
C VAL A 149 -28.35 -6.93 8.02
N ILE A 150 -27.65 -6.99 6.87
CA ILE A 150 -26.48 -7.86 6.74
C ILE A 150 -25.31 -7.33 7.58
N GLY A 151 -25.09 -6.03 7.65
CA GLY A 151 -24.07 -5.41 8.52
C GLY A 151 -24.27 -5.79 9.98
N SER A 152 -25.50 -5.66 10.50
CA SER A 152 -25.85 -6.09 11.85
C SER A 152 -25.60 -7.59 12.06
N LEU A 153 -25.98 -8.45 11.11
CA LEU A 153 -25.69 -9.89 11.16
C LEU A 153 -24.18 -10.16 11.26
N LEU A 154 -23.37 -9.49 10.44
CA LEU A 154 -21.92 -9.69 10.40
C LEU A 154 -21.25 -9.27 11.72
N PHE A 155 -21.62 -8.11 12.26
CA PHE A 155 -21.05 -7.59 13.50
C PHE A 155 -21.53 -8.38 14.74
N SER A 156 -22.82 -8.74 14.79
CA SER A 156 -23.38 -9.53 15.90
C SER A 156 -22.77 -10.93 16.00
N ARG A 157 -22.43 -11.55 14.86
CA ARG A 157 -21.80 -12.88 14.79
C ARG A 157 -20.27 -12.85 14.77
N SER A 158 -19.66 -11.68 14.66
CA SER A 158 -18.21 -11.52 14.57
C SER A 158 -17.49 -12.06 15.81
N LYS A 159 -16.35 -12.71 15.57
CA LYS A 159 -15.41 -13.14 16.63
C LYS A 159 -14.28 -12.13 16.87
N GLY A 160 -14.41 -10.94 16.30
CA GLY A 160 -13.39 -9.90 16.25
C GLY A 160 -12.80 -9.79 14.85
N LEU A 161 -13.05 -8.65 14.22
CA LEU A 161 -12.42 -8.23 12.98
C LEU A 161 -10.95 -7.89 13.24
N LYS A 162 -10.11 -8.14 12.24
CA LYS A 162 -8.72 -7.70 12.15
C LYS A 162 -8.59 -6.44 11.30
N ASP A 163 -9.38 -6.34 10.24
CA ASP A 163 -9.31 -5.24 9.28
C ASP A 163 -10.68 -4.56 9.14
N LEU A 164 -10.66 -3.24 9.10
CA LEU A 164 -11.84 -2.41 8.88
C LEU A 164 -11.45 -1.30 7.93
N GLU A 165 -12.10 -1.27 6.77
CA GLU A 165 -12.02 -0.20 5.78
C GLU A 165 -13.39 0.44 5.63
N ILE A 166 -13.42 1.76 5.83
CA ILE A 166 -14.61 2.57 5.68
C ILE A 166 -14.30 3.68 4.67
N VAL A 167 -15.03 3.67 3.56
CA VAL A 167 -14.99 4.67 2.49
C VAL A 167 -16.37 5.34 2.40
N TYR A 168 -16.38 6.66 2.40
CA TYR A 168 -17.56 7.49 2.17
C TYR A 168 -17.68 7.90 0.70
N PHE A 169 -18.90 7.84 0.14
CA PHE A 169 -19.20 8.31 -1.21
C PHE A 169 -20.25 9.43 -1.13
N ASP A 170 -20.02 10.51 -1.88
CA ASP A 170 -20.71 11.81 -1.75
C ASP A 170 -22.09 11.87 -2.46
N GLU A 171 -22.52 10.79 -3.13
CA GLU A 171 -23.77 10.78 -3.89
C GLU A 171 -24.85 9.97 -3.15
N ASP A 172 -25.77 10.68 -2.49
CA ASP A 172 -27.07 10.19 -1.98
C ASP A 172 -27.04 8.99 -0.99
N ASP A 173 -25.89 8.65 -0.42
CA ASP A 173 -25.72 7.46 0.43
C ASP A 173 -26.00 7.79 1.92
N ASP A 174 -27.14 7.32 2.46
CA ASP A 174 -27.43 7.30 3.89
C ASP A 174 -26.41 6.36 4.58
N SER A 175 -25.26 6.93 4.94
CA SER A 175 -23.99 6.21 5.05
C SER A 175 -23.94 5.10 6.11
N LEU A 176 -23.45 3.92 5.70
CA LEU A 176 -23.03 2.78 6.53
C LEU A 176 -22.14 3.17 7.74
N ILE A 177 -21.44 4.31 7.65
CA ILE A 177 -20.57 4.86 8.71
C ILE A 177 -21.37 5.15 9.99
N SER A 178 -22.60 5.67 9.86
CA SER A 178 -23.46 5.96 11.01
C SER A 178 -23.95 4.70 11.71
N ASP A 179 -24.03 3.59 10.99
CA ASP A 179 -24.68 2.37 11.49
C ASP A 179 -23.69 1.35 12.07
N ILE A 180 -22.41 1.42 11.72
CA ILE A 180 -21.40 0.53 12.31
C ILE A 180 -21.39 0.62 13.85
N ILE A 181 -21.57 1.82 14.40
CA ILE A 181 -21.63 2.02 15.86
C ILE A 181 -22.96 1.57 16.48
N SER A 182 -24.03 1.45 15.67
CA SER A 182 -25.37 1.05 16.11
C SER A 182 -25.57 -0.47 16.03
N PHE A 183 -24.75 -1.19 15.26
CA PHE A 183 -24.82 -2.64 15.16
C PHE A 183 -24.60 -3.36 16.50
N ASP A 184 -25.34 -4.45 16.66
CA ASP A 184 -25.20 -5.33 17.82
C ASP A 184 -23.77 -5.88 17.92
N ASN A 185 -23.22 -5.87 19.13
CA ASN A 185 -21.86 -6.33 19.42
C ASN A 185 -20.74 -5.55 18.68
N ALA A 186 -20.99 -4.34 18.17
CA ALA A 186 -19.95 -3.55 17.48
C ALA A 186 -18.65 -3.42 18.28
N GLY A 187 -18.74 -3.18 19.58
CA GLY A 187 -17.57 -3.10 20.45
C GLY A 187 -16.78 -4.41 20.53
N GLY A 188 -17.47 -5.56 20.53
CA GLY A 188 -16.84 -6.88 20.51
C GLY A 188 -16.22 -7.20 19.15
N ALA A 189 -16.93 -6.88 18.07
CA ALA A 189 -16.44 -7.05 16.70
C ALA A 189 -15.17 -6.22 16.44
N LEU A 190 -15.10 -4.99 16.94
CA LEU A 190 -13.92 -4.12 16.75
C LEU A 190 -12.81 -4.33 17.78
N SER A 191 -13.05 -5.11 18.84
CA SER A 191 -12.08 -5.24 19.96
C SER A 191 -10.73 -5.85 19.60
N ARG A 192 -10.66 -6.58 18.47
CA ARG A 192 -9.45 -7.26 17.97
C ARG A 192 -8.84 -6.62 16.74
N LEU A 193 -9.29 -5.42 16.38
CA LEU A 193 -8.85 -4.73 15.18
C LEU A 193 -7.34 -4.48 15.20
N GLU A 194 -6.69 -4.80 14.10
CA GLU A 194 -5.25 -4.65 13.85
C GLU A 194 -4.99 -3.57 12.78
N LYS A 195 -5.88 -3.42 11.80
CA LYS A 195 -5.80 -2.41 10.74
C LYS A 195 -7.09 -1.61 10.63
N PHE A 196 -6.94 -0.30 10.50
CA PHE A 196 -8.05 0.61 10.28
C PHE A 196 -7.75 1.56 9.12
N VAL A 197 -8.61 1.55 8.11
CA VAL A 197 -8.57 2.47 6.97
C VAL A 197 -9.86 3.28 6.98
N PHE A 198 -9.73 4.59 6.89
CA PHE A 198 -10.85 5.51 6.83
C PHE A 198 -10.63 6.51 5.69
N ASP A 199 -11.55 6.56 4.74
CA ASP A 199 -11.55 7.47 3.60
C ASP A 199 -12.85 8.28 3.59
N TYR A 200 -12.71 9.59 3.63
CA TYR A 200 -13.79 10.55 3.56
C TYR A 200 -13.41 11.69 2.64
N SER A 201 -14.18 11.86 1.58
CA SER A 201 -14.13 13.04 0.71
C SER A 201 -15.54 13.55 0.47
N SER A 202 -15.79 14.82 0.80
CA SER A 202 -17.07 15.49 0.57
C SER A 202 -16.84 16.73 -0.28
N LEU A 203 -17.60 16.88 -1.36
CA LEU A 203 -17.64 18.05 -2.24
C LEU A 203 -18.75 19.03 -1.80
N GLU A 204 -19.71 18.58 -1.01
CA GLU A 204 -20.85 19.42 -0.58
C GLU A 204 -20.57 20.26 0.69
N GLU A 205 -21.10 21.49 0.71
CA GLU A 205 -20.99 22.47 1.81
C GLU A 205 -21.86 22.10 3.05
N GLN A 206 -22.63 20.99 3.03
CA GLN A 206 -23.53 20.58 4.14
C GLN A 206 -22.85 19.70 5.23
N GLY A 207 -21.58 19.97 5.56
CA GLY A 207 -20.70 19.01 6.25
C GLY A 207 -20.88 18.79 7.76
N ASP A 208 -21.76 19.49 8.46
CA ASP A 208 -21.85 19.37 9.93
C ASP A 208 -22.29 17.97 10.43
N LYS A 209 -23.25 17.31 9.74
CA LYS A 209 -23.79 16.00 10.18
C LYS A 209 -22.76 14.87 10.01
N HIS A 210 -22.02 14.89 8.91
CA HIS A 210 -21.06 13.82 8.57
C HIS A 210 -19.85 13.87 9.50
N LEU A 211 -19.32 15.04 9.82
CA LEU A 211 -18.20 15.17 10.75
C LEU A 211 -18.53 14.72 12.18
N GLY A 212 -19.78 14.89 12.62
CA GLY A 212 -20.27 14.32 13.88
C GLY A 212 -20.25 12.78 13.89
N ILE A 213 -20.62 12.15 12.77
CA ILE A 213 -20.57 10.70 12.60
C ILE A 213 -19.12 10.19 12.68
N ILE A 214 -18.18 10.85 11.98
CA ILE A 214 -16.75 10.52 12.03
C ILE A 214 -16.23 10.61 13.46
N SER A 215 -16.53 11.70 14.16
CA SER A 215 -16.09 11.92 15.53
C SER A 215 -16.65 10.87 16.49
N ASN A 216 -17.93 10.49 16.32
CA ASN A 216 -18.57 9.44 17.10
C ASN A 216 -17.93 8.07 16.86
N LEU A 217 -17.63 7.72 15.61
CA LEU A 217 -16.93 6.49 15.26
C LEU A 217 -15.56 6.43 15.93
N PHE A 218 -14.72 7.46 15.77
CA PHE A 218 -13.38 7.49 16.38
C PHE A 218 -13.45 7.43 17.91
N ASN A 219 -14.41 8.13 18.53
CA ASN A 219 -14.63 8.05 19.97
C ASN A 219 -15.06 6.65 20.40
N PHE A 220 -15.97 6.00 19.69
CA PHE A 220 -16.41 4.64 19.97
C PHE A 220 -15.23 3.66 19.86
N MET A 221 -14.49 3.72 18.77
CA MET A 221 -13.29 2.90 18.56
C MET A 221 -12.25 3.13 19.65
N SER A 222 -12.04 4.37 20.08
CA SER A 222 -11.13 4.69 21.20
C SER A 222 -11.53 4.04 22.53
N GLN A 223 -12.76 3.52 22.65
CA GLN A 223 -13.23 2.80 23.85
C GLN A 223 -13.07 1.28 23.73
N CYS A 224 -13.19 0.71 22.53
CA CYS A 224 -13.20 -0.75 22.33
C CYS A 224 -11.91 -1.31 21.70
N THR A 225 -11.13 -0.51 20.96
CA THR A 225 -9.90 -0.96 20.28
C THR A 225 -8.67 -0.61 21.11
N ARG A 226 -7.72 -1.56 21.23
CA ARG A 226 -6.46 -1.35 21.98
C ARG A 226 -5.22 -1.84 21.22
N ASN A 227 -5.42 -2.56 20.11
CA ASN A 227 -4.40 -3.33 19.42
C ASN A 227 -4.25 -2.92 17.94
N ILE A 228 -4.82 -1.79 17.51
CA ILE A 228 -4.63 -1.34 16.13
C ILE A 228 -3.14 -1.04 15.93
N GLN A 229 -2.56 -1.65 14.91
CA GLN A 229 -1.16 -1.56 14.52
C GLN A 229 -0.96 -0.68 13.29
N ASP A 230 -1.97 -0.60 12.41
CA ASP A 230 -1.95 0.20 11.18
C ASP A 230 -3.20 1.08 11.10
N ILE A 231 -3.00 2.39 11.03
CA ILE A 231 -4.06 3.38 10.81
C ILE A 231 -3.75 4.16 9.54
N ARG A 232 -4.70 4.19 8.62
CA ARG A 232 -4.69 5.07 7.45
C ARG A 232 -5.94 5.94 7.45
N ILE A 233 -5.74 7.26 7.40
CA ILE A 233 -6.84 8.22 7.25
C ILE A 233 -6.66 9.08 6.01
N ASP A 234 -7.67 9.10 5.14
CA ASP A 234 -7.90 10.12 4.12
C ASP A 234 -9.15 10.89 4.52
N ILE A 235 -9.01 12.19 4.77
CA ILE A 235 -10.12 13.03 5.18
C ILE A 235 -9.94 14.37 4.46
N ASP A 236 -10.76 14.59 3.44
CA ASP A 236 -10.81 15.79 2.61
C ASP A 236 -12.09 16.55 2.95
N ILE A 237 -11.95 17.64 3.73
CA ILE A 237 -13.07 18.46 4.24
C ILE A 237 -12.99 19.85 3.61
N PRO A 238 -14.07 20.43 3.06
CA PRO A 238 -14.09 21.80 2.56
C PRO A 238 -13.58 22.85 3.58
N PHE A 239 -12.97 23.95 3.10
CA PHE A 239 -12.23 24.93 3.91
C PHE A 239 -13.10 25.82 4.84
N ASP A 240 -14.42 25.70 4.83
CA ASP A 240 -15.34 26.58 5.55
C ASP A 240 -15.85 26.01 6.90
N GLN A 241 -15.28 24.89 7.39
CA GLN A 241 -15.77 24.14 8.56
C GLN A 241 -14.77 24.05 9.74
N ASP A 242 -14.13 25.18 10.10
CA ASP A 242 -13.03 25.26 11.09
C ASP A 242 -13.35 24.75 12.51
N MET A 243 -14.59 24.95 13.00
CA MET A 243 -14.93 24.55 14.37
C MET A 243 -15.12 23.03 14.51
N VAL A 244 -15.61 22.37 13.45
CA VAL A 244 -16.02 20.96 13.48
C VAL A 244 -14.85 20.03 13.19
N ILE A 245 -13.89 20.45 12.36
CA ILE A 245 -12.65 19.70 12.13
C ILE A 245 -11.82 19.52 13.41
N SER A 246 -11.95 20.44 14.37
CA SER A 246 -11.32 20.31 15.69
C SER A 246 -11.89 19.14 16.50
N GLU A 247 -13.18 18.81 16.36
CA GLU A 247 -13.79 17.67 17.06
C GLU A 247 -13.32 16.34 16.46
N VAL A 248 -13.25 16.27 15.13
CA VAL A 248 -12.68 15.11 14.42
C VAL A 248 -11.22 14.91 14.81
N ALA A 249 -10.43 15.99 14.87
CA ALA A 249 -9.04 15.92 15.32
C ALA A 249 -8.92 15.40 16.77
N GLN A 250 -9.77 15.89 17.68
CA GLN A 250 -9.77 15.45 19.07
C GLN A 250 -10.16 13.99 19.24
N SER A 251 -11.19 13.54 18.52
CA SER A 251 -11.63 12.14 18.56
C SER A 251 -10.60 11.21 17.92
N PHE A 252 -9.99 11.61 16.81
CA PHE A 252 -8.87 10.88 16.20
C PHE A 252 -7.66 10.80 17.14
N ALA A 253 -7.33 11.90 17.82
CA ALA A 253 -6.27 11.91 18.82
C ALA A 253 -6.55 10.96 19.99
N ARG A 254 -7.80 10.83 20.43
CA ARG A 254 -8.20 9.83 21.43
C ARG A 254 -8.02 8.41 20.90
N LEU A 255 -8.38 8.16 19.64
CA LEU A 255 -8.19 6.87 18.98
C LEU A 255 -6.70 6.48 18.95
N ILE A 256 -5.82 7.37 18.53
CA ILE A 256 -4.36 7.14 18.52
C ILE A 256 -3.89 6.82 19.95
N LYS A 257 -4.20 7.68 20.93
CA LYS A 257 -3.77 7.52 22.33
C LYS A 257 -4.27 6.21 22.98
N ALA A 258 -5.39 5.68 22.51
CA ALA A 258 -5.96 4.44 23.03
C ALA A 258 -5.19 3.17 22.60
N GLN A 259 -4.39 3.26 21.52
CA GLN A 259 -3.66 2.11 20.99
C GLN A 259 -2.38 1.84 21.79
N LYS A 260 -2.07 0.55 21.95
CA LYS A 260 -0.86 0.07 22.66
C LYS A 260 0.22 -0.46 21.73
N ALA A 261 -0.09 -0.63 20.44
CA ALA A 261 0.75 -1.32 19.48
C ALA A 261 0.76 -0.63 18.11
N LEU A 262 0.42 0.66 18.03
CA LEU A 262 0.38 1.40 16.77
C LEU A 262 1.80 1.51 16.18
N LYS A 263 2.01 0.91 15.02
CA LYS A 263 3.29 0.85 14.30
C LYS A 263 3.32 1.70 13.04
N VAL A 264 2.19 1.73 12.31
CA VAL A 264 2.04 2.40 11.02
C VAL A 264 0.95 3.46 11.14
N LEU A 265 1.28 4.69 10.75
CA LEU A 265 0.31 5.78 10.67
C LEU A 265 0.45 6.52 9.33
N ASN A 266 -0.62 6.52 8.54
CA ASN A 266 -0.73 7.20 7.27
C ASN A 266 -1.79 8.29 7.38
N ILE A 267 -1.41 9.55 7.17
CA ILE A 267 -2.32 10.69 7.19
C ILE A 267 -2.23 11.41 5.85
N LEU A 268 -3.31 11.33 5.07
CA LEU A 268 -3.37 11.77 3.68
C LEU A 268 -3.75 13.26 3.59
N LYS A 269 -5.04 13.61 3.49
CA LYS A 269 -5.50 15.00 3.29
C LYS A 269 -5.98 15.77 4.54
N PHE A 270 -5.78 15.21 5.72
CA PHE A 270 -6.34 15.71 6.99
C PHE A 270 -5.69 17.00 7.56
N TRP A 271 -4.75 17.63 6.84
CA TRP A 271 -3.93 18.70 7.40
C TRP A 271 -4.59 20.08 7.33
N ARG A 272 -4.75 20.71 8.50
CA ARG A 272 -5.17 22.11 8.66
C ARG A 272 -4.30 22.85 9.68
N PRO A 273 -4.01 24.15 9.47
CA PRO A 273 -3.16 24.93 10.37
C PRO A 273 -3.57 24.87 11.85
N GLU A 274 -4.87 24.77 12.12
CA GLU A 274 -5.47 24.82 13.46
C GLU A 274 -5.26 23.51 14.24
N ILE A 275 -5.14 22.37 13.55
CA ILE A 275 -5.11 21.04 14.18
C ILE A 275 -3.74 20.36 14.08
N VAL A 276 -2.89 20.76 13.13
CA VAL A 276 -1.65 20.07 12.79
C VAL A 276 -0.70 19.89 13.99
N SER A 277 -0.46 20.97 14.74
CA SER A 277 0.40 20.92 15.93
C SER A 277 -0.16 19.98 17.00
N PHE A 278 -1.48 19.98 17.17
CA PHE A 278 -2.16 19.11 18.13
C PHE A 278 -2.09 17.63 17.74
N ILE A 279 -2.25 17.32 16.44
CA ILE A 279 -2.10 15.96 15.93
C ILE A 279 -0.66 15.47 16.09
N PHE A 280 0.34 16.29 15.73
CA PHE A 280 1.75 15.93 15.90
C PHE A 280 2.13 15.75 17.38
N GLU A 281 1.68 16.63 18.27
CA GLU A 281 1.89 16.46 19.72
C GLU A 281 1.25 15.16 20.22
N THR A 282 0.10 14.76 19.67
CA THR A 282 -0.55 13.50 20.02
C THR A 282 0.31 12.27 19.68
N LEU A 283 1.12 12.32 18.62
CA LEU A 283 2.00 11.20 18.24
C LEU A 283 3.03 10.87 19.31
N THR A 284 3.36 11.82 20.19
CA THR A 284 4.26 11.56 21.34
C THR A 284 3.73 10.47 22.28
N SER A 285 2.41 10.22 22.29
CA SER A 285 1.82 9.08 23.01
C SER A 285 2.25 7.71 22.47
N GLN A 286 2.74 7.65 21.23
CA GLN A 286 3.16 6.45 20.51
C GLN A 286 4.69 6.38 20.31
N THR A 287 5.44 7.11 21.13
CA THR A 287 6.92 7.22 21.10
C THR A 287 7.64 5.85 20.96
N ASN A 288 7.16 4.83 21.67
CA ASN A 288 7.81 3.52 21.72
C ASN A 288 7.22 2.48 20.75
N THR A 289 6.19 2.81 19.98
CA THR A 289 5.49 1.83 19.13
C THR A 289 5.52 2.21 17.67
N LEU A 290 5.45 3.51 17.35
CA LEU A 290 5.37 3.99 15.98
C LEU A 290 6.72 3.78 15.27
N THR A 291 6.71 3.01 14.19
CA THR A 291 7.89 2.69 13.38
C THR A 291 7.83 3.28 11.97
N TYR A 292 6.62 3.62 11.49
CA TYR A 292 6.37 4.17 10.17
C TYR A 292 5.38 5.33 10.25
N LEU A 293 5.74 6.46 9.64
CA LEU A 293 4.87 7.63 9.50
C LEU A 293 4.87 8.09 8.04
N GLU A 294 3.68 8.21 7.46
CA GLU A 294 3.47 8.75 6.13
C GLU A 294 2.51 9.94 6.17
N VAL A 295 2.93 11.00 5.50
CA VAL A 295 2.27 12.31 5.52
C VAL A 295 2.10 12.78 4.07
N HIS A 296 0.87 13.00 3.63
CA HIS A 296 0.61 13.57 2.30
C HIS A 296 0.25 15.04 2.41
N GLU A 297 0.55 15.84 1.38
CA GLU A 297 0.03 17.21 1.20
C GLU A 297 0.14 18.15 2.42
N LEU A 298 1.15 17.96 3.28
CA LEU A 298 1.40 18.84 4.42
C LEU A 298 1.75 20.25 3.93
N TYR A 299 1.23 21.28 4.60
CA TYR A 299 1.61 22.66 4.28
C TYR A 299 3.02 22.95 4.78
N GLN A 300 3.83 23.61 3.97
CA GLN A 300 5.24 23.91 4.31
C GLN A 300 5.38 24.69 5.63
N GLY A 301 4.45 25.61 5.92
CA GLY A 301 4.43 26.37 7.17
C GLY A 301 4.24 25.52 8.44
N GLN A 302 3.76 24.28 8.28
CA GLN A 302 3.47 23.35 9.38
C GLN A 302 4.58 22.31 9.58
N PHE A 303 5.57 22.28 8.68
CA PHE A 303 6.63 21.29 8.71
C PHE A 303 7.48 21.36 9.98
N GLN A 304 7.67 22.55 10.55
CA GLN A 304 8.42 22.70 11.81
C GLN A 304 7.75 21.93 12.96
N SER A 305 6.42 21.89 13.03
CA SER A 305 5.70 21.16 14.07
C SER A 305 5.96 19.65 14.02
N LEU A 306 6.22 19.10 12.84
CA LEU A 306 6.67 17.72 12.68
C LEU A 306 8.11 17.58 13.20
N LEU A 307 9.03 18.44 12.74
CA LEU A 307 10.44 18.40 13.17
C LEU A 307 10.60 18.48 14.70
N ASP A 308 9.76 19.27 15.37
CA ASP A 308 9.81 19.44 16.82
C ASP A 308 9.53 18.13 17.57
N ILE A 309 8.68 17.25 17.03
CA ILE A 309 8.30 15.99 17.69
C ILE A 309 9.13 14.79 17.25
N LEU A 310 9.81 14.83 16.08
CA LEU A 310 10.57 13.68 15.57
C LEU A 310 11.62 13.14 16.55
N PRO A 311 12.39 13.96 17.31
CA PRO A 311 13.33 13.45 18.31
C PRO A 311 12.68 12.64 19.44
N SER A 312 11.39 12.86 19.71
CA SER A 312 10.66 12.10 20.70
C SER A 312 10.23 10.72 20.20
N LEU A 313 10.06 10.52 18.89
CA LEU A 313 9.62 9.26 18.28
C LEU A 313 10.81 8.30 18.08
N THR A 314 11.33 7.76 19.19
CA THR A 314 12.61 7.03 19.23
C THR A 314 12.64 5.74 18.40
N ASN A 315 11.49 5.11 18.18
CA ASN A 315 11.37 3.89 17.38
C ASN A 315 10.96 4.14 15.92
N LEU A 316 10.78 5.39 15.50
CA LEU A 316 10.42 5.74 14.12
C LEU A 316 11.61 5.45 13.18
N GLU A 317 11.45 4.45 12.31
CA GLU A 317 12.50 4.04 11.37
C GLU A 317 12.23 4.54 9.95
N THR A 318 10.96 4.70 9.58
CA THR A 318 10.55 5.13 8.24
C THR A 318 9.69 6.39 8.30
N LEU A 319 10.09 7.41 7.53
CA LEU A 319 9.33 8.63 7.32
C LEU A 319 9.12 8.85 5.82
N GLN A 320 7.87 8.99 5.43
CA GLN A 320 7.47 9.15 4.03
C GLN A 320 6.61 10.39 3.83
N PHE A 321 6.91 11.11 2.76
CA PHE A 321 6.16 12.28 2.31
C PHE A 321 5.65 12.07 0.90
N HIS A 322 4.38 12.43 0.67
CA HIS A 322 3.74 12.41 -0.63
C HIS A 322 3.19 13.80 -0.95
N GLY A 323 3.99 14.56 -1.69
CA GLY A 323 3.73 15.96 -1.97
C GLY A 323 3.80 16.84 -0.73
N PHE A 324 3.85 18.15 -0.99
CA PHE A 324 3.53 19.17 -0.02
C PHE A 324 2.45 20.05 -0.66
N SER A 325 1.48 20.53 0.10
CA SER A 325 0.45 21.41 -0.44
C SER A 325 1.06 22.76 -0.83
N GLY A 326 0.61 23.30 -1.97
CA GLY A 326 1.07 24.56 -2.53
C GLY A 326 0.13 25.73 -2.20
N ASN A 327 0.71 26.93 -2.11
CA ASN A 327 0.13 28.24 -1.82
C ASN A 327 -0.25 28.55 -0.36
N ASP A 328 0.65 29.26 0.31
CA ASP A 328 0.36 30.68 0.56
C ASP A 328 1.12 31.48 -0.50
N GLY A 329 0.49 32.51 -1.07
CA GLY A 329 1.22 33.45 -1.92
C GLY A 329 2.43 34.00 -1.16
N GLU A 330 3.53 34.19 -1.88
CA GLU A 330 4.86 34.55 -1.38
C GLU A 330 5.73 33.38 -0.95
N ASN A 331 7.01 33.49 -1.31
CA ASN A 331 8.12 32.76 -0.72
C ASN A 331 8.16 33.04 0.79
N MET A 332 7.22 32.49 1.57
CA MET A 332 7.29 32.55 3.00
C MET A 332 8.52 31.74 3.36
N LYS A 333 9.62 32.45 3.66
CA LYS A 333 10.81 31.87 4.27
C LYS A 333 10.37 31.36 5.63
N VAL A 334 9.83 30.16 5.67
CA VAL A 334 9.56 29.45 6.92
C VAL A 334 10.93 29.22 7.55
N ASN A 335 11.11 29.72 8.76
CA ASN A 335 12.35 29.52 9.51
C ASN A 335 12.35 28.09 10.04
N ILE A 336 12.69 27.14 9.17
CA ILE A 336 12.74 25.72 9.49
C ILE A 336 14.13 25.43 10.05
N SER A 337 14.20 24.76 11.20
CA SER A 337 15.46 24.43 11.85
C SER A 337 15.46 23.03 12.42
N ALA A 338 16.62 22.37 12.35
CA ALA A 338 16.85 21.07 12.94
C ALA A 338 16.72 21.14 14.47
N THR A 339 16.00 20.19 15.06
CA THR A 339 15.68 20.19 16.49
C THR A 339 16.48 19.17 17.30
N GLY A 340 17.09 18.18 16.65
CA GLY A 340 17.95 17.17 17.29
C GLY A 340 18.16 15.93 16.41
N PRO A 341 19.09 15.04 16.76
CA PRO A 341 19.32 13.80 16.01
C PRO A 341 18.11 12.86 16.13
N ILE A 342 17.81 12.14 15.04
CA ILE A 342 16.67 11.20 14.95
C ILE A 342 17.12 9.85 14.40
N ASN A 343 16.37 8.78 14.70
CA ASN A 343 16.72 7.39 14.38
C ASN A 343 16.09 6.87 13.08
N ILE A 344 15.77 7.77 12.14
CA ILE A 344 15.19 7.41 10.86
C ILE A 344 16.24 6.69 10.02
N LYS A 345 15.87 5.53 9.47
CA LYS A 345 16.69 4.71 8.56
C LYS A 345 16.23 4.85 7.11
N HIS A 346 14.95 5.15 6.90
CA HIS A 346 14.31 5.19 5.60
C HIS A 346 13.58 6.53 5.44
N LEU A 347 14.03 7.35 4.50
CA LEU A 347 13.42 8.63 4.18
C LEU A 347 12.98 8.66 2.72
N HIS A 348 11.69 8.95 2.52
CA HIS A 348 11.07 8.93 1.20
C HIS A 348 10.30 10.22 0.95
N TYR A 349 10.52 10.82 -0.21
CA TYR A 349 9.72 11.94 -0.72
C TYR A 349 9.33 11.65 -2.17
N LYS A 350 8.03 11.58 -2.40
CA LYS A 350 7.41 11.50 -3.74
C LYS A 350 6.70 12.82 -4.01
N ALA A 351 6.93 13.44 -5.16
CA ALA A 351 6.33 14.71 -5.51
C ALA A 351 4.84 14.54 -5.86
N ASN A 352 4.06 15.59 -5.67
CA ASN A 352 2.74 15.70 -6.29
C ASN A 352 2.88 16.42 -7.65
N LYS A 353 1.76 16.73 -8.30
CA LYS A 353 1.76 17.39 -9.62
C LYS A 353 2.44 18.78 -9.62
N PHE A 354 2.66 19.38 -8.45
CA PHE A 354 3.26 20.70 -8.32
C PHE A 354 4.74 20.57 -7.97
N GLN A 355 5.62 21.16 -8.78
CA GLN A 355 7.04 21.24 -8.45
C GLN A 355 7.23 22.21 -7.28
N VAL A 356 7.61 21.66 -6.13
CA VAL A 356 8.00 22.41 -4.94
C VAL A 356 9.51 22.30 -4.79
N ASP A 357 10.18 23.43 -4.50
CA ASP A 357 11.56 23.38 -4.04
C ASP A 357 11.58 22.80 -2.62
N ILE A 358 12.05 21.56 -2.50
CA ILE A 358 12.10 20.83 -1.24
C ILE A 358 13.38 21.08 -0.44
N PHE A 359 14.30 21.94 -0.91
CA PHE A 359 15.59 22.15 -0.24
C PHE A 359 15.42 22.50 1.24
N ASN A 360 14.57 23.49 1.54
CA ASN A 360 14.31 23.95 2.91
C ASN A 360 13.61 22.90 3.80
N LEU A 361 13.00 21.87 3.20
CA LEU A 361 12.35 20.77 3.91
C LEU A 361 13.34 19.63 4.15
N MET A 362 14.18 19.33 3.16
CA MET A 362 15.13 18.21 3.23
C MET A 362 16.41 18.56 4.00
N ASP A 363 16.89 19.81 3.97
CA ASP A 363 18.07 20.24 4.74
C ASP A 363 18.01 19.87 6.23
N PRO A 364 16.99 20.32 7.00
CA PRO A 364 16.89 19.96 8.41
C PRO A 364 16.75 18.44 8.62
N LEU A 365 15.95 17.74 7.80
CA LEU A 365 15.78 16.28 7.94
C LEU A 365 17.09 15.52 7.71
N LEU A 366 17.86 15.88 6.68
CA LEU A 366 19.13 15.23 6.38
C LEU A 366 20.18 15.56 7.44
N GLN A 367 20.17 16.76 8.04
CA GLN A 367 21.01 17.07 9.20
C GLN A 367 20.64 16.23 10.44
N MET A 368 19.34 15.99 10.67
CA MET A 368 18.84 15.25 11.83
C MET A 368 19.02 13.71 11.69
N ALA A 369 18.77 13.16 10.49
CA ALA A 369 18.74 11.72 10.25
C ALA A 369 19.95 11.15 9.49
N GLY A 370 20.71 11.99 8.78
CA GLY A 370 21.64 11.55 7.72
C GLY A 370 22.63 10.46 8.14
N GLY A 371 23.17 10.53 9.36
CA GLY A 371 24.09 9.52 9.88
C GLY A 371 23.47 8.12 10.04
N ASN A 372 22.15 8.04 10.23
CA ASN A 372 21.39 6.81 10.46
C ASN A 372 20.73 6.28 9.19
N LEU A 373 20.53 7.12 8.16
CA LEU A 373 19.89 6.71 6.92
C LEU A 373 20.62 5.54 6.26
N ARG A 374 19.81 4.60 5.76
CA ARG A 374 20.18 3.44 4.95
C ARG A 374 19.53 3.49 3.58
N THR A 375 18.33 4.06 3.52
CA THR A 375 17.56 4.25 2.30
C THR A 375 17.13 5.70 2.17
N LEU A 376 17.34 6.27 0.99
CA LEU A 376 16.88 7.60 0.64
C LEU A 376 16.27 7.58 -0.77
N SER A 377 15.02 8.01 -0.91
CA SER A 377 14.36 8.19 -2.19
C SER A 377 13.76 9.58 -2.26
N LEU A 378 14.23 10.42 -3.18
CA LEU A 378 13.75 11.80 -3.32
C LEU A 378 13.37 12.10 -4.76
N GLU A 379 12.19 12.69 -4.95
CA GLU A 379 11.81 13.35 -6.20
C GLU A 379 12.11 14.87 -6.17
N CYS A 380 12.10 15.52 -7.35
CA CYS A 380 12.40 16.95 -7.49
C CYS A 380 13.76 17.39 -6.90
N VAL A 381 14.79 16.56 -7.08
CA VAL A 381 16.14 16.79 -6.53
C VAL A 381 16.94 17.79 -7.37
N THR A 382 17.47 18.82 -6.71
CA THR A 382 18.41 19.80 -7.28
C THR A 382 19.86 19.44 -6.95
N SER A 383 20.84 20.04 -7.66
CA SER A 383 22.26 19.84 -7.38
C SER A 383 22.66 20.20 -5.94
N GLU A 384 21.96 21.17 -5.32
CA GLU A 384 22.20 21.59 -3.93
C GLU A 384 21.80 20.48 -2.94
N ILE A 385 20.67 19.82 -3.18
CA ILE A 385 20.24 18.66 -2.39
C ILE A 385 21.22 17.50 -2.57
N VAL A 386 21.76 17.27 -3.77
CA VAL A 386 22.77 16.22 -3.99
C VAL A 386 24.02 16.45 -3.14
N LEU A 387 24.51 17.69 -3.06
CA LEU A 387 25.65 18.06 -2.21
C LEU A 387 25.33 17.86 -0.72
N LEU A 388 24.10 18.15 -0.31
CA LEU A 388 23.62 17.97 1.05
C LEU A 388 23.58 16.47 1.44
N ILE A 389 23.12 15.60 0.54
CA ILE A 389 23.14 14.14 0.74
C ILE A 389 24.58 13.67 0.97
N GLY A 390 25.52 14.10 0.12
CA GLY A 390 26.93 13.70 0.23
C GLY A 390 27.60 14.12 1.53
N ARG A 391 27.17 15.25 2.11
CA ARG A 391 27.70 15.74 3.39
C ARG A 391 27.12 15.03 4.60
N ASN A 392 25.84 14.65 4.55
CA ASN A 392 25.11 14.18 5.73
C ASN A 392 24.88 12.67 5.76
N CYS A 393 24.91 11.97 4.62
CA CYS A 393 24.40 10.60 4.49
C CYS A 393 25.47 9.56 4.10
N PRO A 394 26.52 9.34 4.93
CA PRO A 394 27.66 8.49 4.55
C PRO A 394 27.34 6.99 4.52
N ASN A 395 26.24 6.55 5.13
CA ASN A 395 25.92 5.14 5.36
C ASN A 395 24.80 4.61 4.45
N LEU A 396 24.45 5.33 3.38
CA LEU A 396 23.42 4.90 2.45
C LEU A 396 23.81 3.60 1.74
N THR A 397 22.84 2.70 1.68
CA THR A 397 22.90 1.44 0.94
C THR A 397 21.97 1.45 -0.27
N HIS A 398 20.91 2.26 -0.20
CA HIS A 398 19.89 2.40 -1.23
C HIS A 398 19.62 3.88 -1.48
N LEU A 399 19.76 4.31 -2.74
CA LEU A 399 19.54 5.69 -3.16
C LEU A 399 18.68 5.73 -4.42
N SER A 400 17.65 6.56 -4.43
CA SER A 400 16.86 6.86 -5.62
C SER A 400 16.67 8.37 -5.74
N LEU A 401 16.97 8.92 -6.92
CA LEU A 401 16.89 10.35 -7.16
C LEU A 401 16.13 10.62 -8.46
N SER A 402 15.10 11.45 -8.40
CA SER A 402 14.55 12.11 -9.58
C SER A 402 15.03 13.53 -9.66
N LEU A 403 15.84 13.83 -10.67
CA LEU A 403 16.43 15.15 -10.85
C LEU A 403 15.46 16.12 -11.51
N THR A 404 15.56 17.40 -11.18
CA THR A 404 14.84 18.47 -11.89
C THR A 404 15.54 18.91 -13.18
N THR A 405 16.80 18.52 -13.37
CA THR A 405 17.62 18.88 -14.53
C THR A 405 17.48 17.86 -15.66
N GLN A 406 17.68 18.31 -16.91
CA GLN A 406 17.69 17.43 -18.09
C GLN A 406 19.01 16.65 -18.26
N GLU A 407 20.10 17.18 -17.70
CA GLU A 407 21.43 16.55 -17.69
C GLU A 407 21.79 16.07 -16.29
N ILE A 408 22.66 15.07 -16.20
CA ILE A 408 23.22 14.62 -14.91
C ILE A 408 24.26 15.64 -14.43
N PRO A 409 24.05 16.34 -13.31
CA PRO A 409 25.00 17.30 -12.80
C PRO A 409 26.25 16.62 -12.23
N GLU A 410 27.38 17.31 -12.26
CA GLU A 410 28.67 16.81 -11.75
C GLU A 410 28.58 16.37 -10.27
N SER A 411 27.76 17.07 -9.47
CA SER A 411 27.52 16.74 -8.06
C SER A 411 27.01 15.31 -7.85
N VAL A 412 26.28 14.72 -8.81
CA VAL A 412 25.85 13.31 -8.71
C VAL A 412 27.05 12.37 -8.83
N SER A 413 27.99 12.67 -9.73
CA SER A 413 29.21 11.87 -9.86
C SER A 413 30.10 12.02 -8.62
N GLU A 414 30.23 13.23 -8.08
CA GLU A 414 30.93 13.47 -6.81
C GLU A 414 30.31 12.67 -5.66
N LEU A 415 28.97 12.70 -5.56
CA LEU A 415 28.21 11.96 -4.56
C LEU A 415 28.51 10.46 -4.63
N LEU A 416 28.32 9.85 -5.81
CA LEU A 416 28.50 8.41 -6.01
C LEU A 416 29.93 7.96 -5.70
N SER A 417 30.93 8.77 -6.07
CA SER A 417 32.33 8.46 -5.80
C SER A 417 32.67 8.39 -4.30
N SER A 418 31.89 9.07 -3.46
CA SER A 418 32.06 9.08 -2.00
C SER A 418 31.32 7.93 -1.29
N MET A 419 30.35 7.30 -1.95
CA MET A 419 29.49 6.28 -1.34
C MET A 419 30.09 4.89 -1.40
N THR A 420 30.71 4.42 -0.31
CA THR A 420 31.38 3.12 -0.28
C THR A 420 30.46 1.92 -0.04
N ASN A 421 29.29 2.14 0.58
CA ASN A 421 28.35 1.08 0.95
C ASN A 421 27.11 0.99 0.06
N LEU A 422 27.03 1.80 -1.00
CA LEU A 422 25.87 1.86 -1.88
C LEU A 422 25.72 0.58 -2.69
N GLN A 423 24.60 -0.13 -2.51
CA GLN A 423 24.28 -1.38 -3.18
C GLN A 423 23.20 -1.20 -4.26
N HIS A 424 22.33 -0.20 -4.08
CA HIS A 424 21.23 0.09 -4.99
C HIS A 424 21.21 1.57 -5.34
N PHE A 425 21.15 1.86 -6.64
CA PHE A 425 21.01 3.21 -7.15
C PHE A 425 20.03 3.26 -8.32
N SER A 426 19.05 4.17 -8.24
CA SER A 426 18.12 4.47 -9.33
C SER A 426 18.15 5.96 -9.63
N LEU A 427 18.19 6.31 -10.92
CA LEU A 427 18.26 7.70 -11.36
C LEU A 427 17.17 7.98 -12.40
N TYR A 428 16.33 8.97 -12.08
CA TYR A 428 15.20 9.38 -12.90
C TYR A 428 15.46 10.77 -13.48
N ILE A 429 15.29 10.88 -14.80
CA ILE A 429 15.30 12.16 -15.53
C ILE A 429 14.15 12.12 -16.54
N TYR A 430 13.18 13.00 -16.35
CA TYR A 430 12.03 13.15 -17.24
C TYR A 430 12.41 13.93 -18.51
N SER A 431 13.28 13.33 -19.33
CA SER A 431 13.68 13.85 -20.64
C SER A 431 13.60 12.74 -21.69
N SER A 432 13.37 13.15 -22.95
CA SER A 432 13.49 12.26 -24.11
C SER A 432 14.92 12.23 -24.67
N ASP A 433 15.73 13.21 -24.32
CA ASP A 433 17.12 13.31 -24.75
C ASP A 433 18.06 12.65 -23.74
N PRO A 434 19.16 12.01 -24.20
CA PRO A 434 20.13 11.44 -23.28
C PRO A 434 20.80 12.49 -22.39
N PRO A 435 21.01 12.23 -21.10
CA PRO A 435 21.31 13.28 -20.12
C PRO A 435 22.82 13.57 -19.98
N PHE A 436 23.58 13.41 -21.07
CA PHE A 436 25.03 13.60 -21.09
C PHE A 436 25.40 14.63 -22.17
N ALA A 437 25.86 15.81 -21.76
CA ALA A 437 26.32 16.85 -22.68
C ALA A 437 27.53 16.41 -23.53
N THR A 438 28.45 15.65 -22.92
CA THR A 438 29.68 15.20 -23.58
C THR A 438 30.04 13.76 -23.21
N THR A 439 30.90 13.12 -24.02
CA THR A 439 31.47 11.80 -23.70
C THR A 439 32.33 11.83 -22.43
N GLU A 440 32.92 12.98 -22.08
CA GLU A 440 33.67 13.14 -20.83
C GLU A 440 32.73 13.07 -19.62
N ASN A 441 31.55 13.70 -19.68
CA ASN A 441 30.56 13.59 -18.61
C ASN A 441 30.06 12.15 -18.44
N LEU A 442 29.86 11.43 -19.55
CA LEU A 442 29.50 10.01 -19.52
C LEU A 442 30.61 9.16 -18.88
N LEU A 443 31.88 9.43 -19.22
CA LEU A 443 33.03 8.73 -18.63
C LEU A 443 33.13 8.98 -17.14
N GLN A 444 33.04 10.25 -16.72
CA GLN A 444 33.08 10.65 -15.32
C GLN A 444 31.96 9.99 -14.52
N PHE A 445 30.72 10.00 -15.04
CA PHE A 445 29.60 9.32 -14.41
C PHE A 445 29.84 7.81 -14.29
N SER A 446 30.25 7.17 -15.38
CA SER A 446 30.50 5.71 -15.41
C SER A 446 31.58 5.28 -14.41
N LEU A 447 32.64 6.09 -14.26
CA LEU A 447 33.72 5.82 -13.31
C LEU A 447 33.36 6.13 -11.86
N SER A 448 32.35 6.97 -11.62
CA SER A 448 31.90 7.34 -10.27
C SER A 448 31.03 6.28 -9.61
N ILE A 449 30.51 5.32 -10.38
CA ILE A 449 29.70 4.22 -9.83
C ILE A 449 30.54 3.41 -8.83
N PRO A 450 30.10 3.31 -7.56
CA PRO A 450 30.88 2.63 -6.53
C PRO A 450 30.93 1.12 -6.80
N PRO A 451 32.07 0.45 -6.55
CA PRO A 451 32.21 -1.00 -6.79
C PRO A 451 31.26 -1.89 -5.99
N SER A 452 30.68 -1.36 -4.89
CA SER A 452 29.68 -2.04 -4.06
C SER A 452 28.30 -2.12 -4.71
N LEU A 453 28.06 -1.39 -5.80
CA LEU A 453 26.76 -1.33 -6.44
C LEU A 453 26.39 -2.67 -7.09
N LEU A 454 25.19 -3.17 -6.78
CA LEU A 454 24.65 -4.42 -7.31
C LEU A 454 23.43 -4.18 -8.22
N TYR A 455 22.64 -3.15 -7.91
CA TYR A 455 21.46 -2.76 -8.67
C TYR A 455 21.67 -1.37 -9.25
N PHE A 456 21.43 -1.22 -10.55
CA PHE A 456 21.34 0.08 -11.21
C PHE A 456 20.07 0.22 -12.04
N GLY A 457 19.29 1.28 -11.79
CA GLY A 457 18.08 1.60 -12.53
C GLY A 457 18.23 2.83 -13.44
N PHE A 458 18.11 2.62 -14.75
CA PHE A 458 18.00 3.66 -15.77
C PHE A 458 16.54 4.08 -15.97
N TYR A 459 16.15 5.16 -15.32
CA TYR A 459 14.85 5.81 -15.52
C TYR A 459 15.01 7.12 -16.32
N LEU A 460 15.76 7.03 -17.41
CA LEU A 460 16.16 8.14 -18.26
C LEU A 460 16.37 7.64 -19.70
N ALA A 461 16.42 8.56 -20.67
CA ALA A 461 16.69 8.20 -22.05
C ALA A 461 18.14 7.71 -22.23
N ILE A 462 18.31 6.48 -22.73
CA ILE A 462 19.61 5.90 -23.08
C ILE A 462 19.59 5.35 -24.50
N THR A 463 20.72 5.47 -25.20
CA THR A 463 20.95 4.81 -26.48
C THR A 463 21.82 3.57 -26.29
N PRO A 464 21.86 2.62 -27.26
CA PRO A 464 22.75 1.46 -27.18
C PRO A 464 24.22 1.85 -26.97
N TYR A 465 24.67 2.92 -27.62
CA TYR A 465 26.04 3.45 -27.45
C TYR A 465 26.31 3.91 -26.02
N ILE A 466 25.37 4.66 -25.41
CA ILE A 466 25.53 5.16 -24.04
C ILE A 466 25.55 4.01 -23.06
N LEU A 467 24.66 3.03 -23.22
CA LEU A 467 24.59 1.86 -22.35
C LEU A 467 25.86 1.01 -22.47
N GLU A 468 26.34 0.75 -23.69
CA GLU A 468 27.57 -0.03 -23.92
C GLU A 468 28.78 0.68 -23.32
N TYR A 469 28.89 1.99 -23.53
CA TYR A 469 29.97 2.81 -22.98
C TYR A 469 29.95 2.81 -21.45
N PHE A 470 28.76 2.98 -20.85
CA PHE A 470 28.58 2.91 -19.41
C PHE A 470 29.01 1.56 -18.85
N LEU A 471 28.46 0.46 -19.38
CA LEU A 471 28.71 -0.90 -18.86
C LEU A 471 30.18 -1.31 -18.97
N ARG A 472 30.90 -0.87 -20.02
CA ARG A 472 32.34 -1.12 -20.17
C ARG A 472 33.22 -0.37 -19.17
N ASN A 473 32.82 0.85 -18.80
CA ASN A 473 33.60 1.72 -17.91
C ASN A 473 33.18 1.61 -16.44
N CYS A 474 31.98 1.12 -16.18
CA CYS A 474 31.45 0.88 -14.84
C CYS A 474 32.27 -0.19 -14.12
N ARG A 475 32.77 0.15 -12.93
CA ARG A 475 33.57 -0.78 -12.10
C ARG A 475 32.71 -1.76 -11.31
N ALA A 476 31.43 -1.46 -11.16
CA ALA A 476 30.49 -2.29 -10.43
C ALA A 476 30.10 -3.53 -11.25
N LYS A 477 30.01 -4.68 -10.57
CA LYS A 477 29.52 -5.91 -11.17
C LYS A 477 28.02 -6.01 -10.95
N LEU A 478 27.26 -5.38 -11.84
CA LEU A 478 25.82 -5.26 -11.71
C LEU A 478 25.15 -6.64 -11.77
N GLN A 479 24.33 -6.92 -10.76
CA GLN A 479 23.51 -8.13 -10.67
C GLN A 479 22.08 -7.90 -11.15
N VAL A 480 21.59 -6.67 -11.00
CA VAL A 480 20.26 -6.26 -11.46
C VAL A 480 20.38 -4.98 -12.28
N LEU A 481 19.77 -5.00 -13.45
CA LEU A 481 19.68 -3.84 -14.33
C LEU A 481 18.20 -3.57 -14.62
N THR A 482 17.81 -2.31 -14.47
CA THR A 482 16.43 -1.88 -14.73
C THR A 482 16.41 -0.79 -15.80
N ILE A 483 15.56 -0.92 -16.80
CA ILE A 483 15.48 -0.01 -17.97
C ILE A 483 14.03 0.44 -18.16
N HIS A 484 13.71 1.72 -17.93
CA HIS A 484 12.34 2.25 -18.06
C HIS A 484 11.96 2.68 -19.50
N LYS A 485 12.88 3.22 -20.28
CA LYS A 485 12.59 3.61 -21.67
C LYS A 485 13.22 2.60 -22.61
N TYR A 486 12.68 1.39 -22.59
CA TYR A 486 13.29 0.30 -23.31
C TYR A 486 13.16 0.45 -24.83
N ASP A 487 14.25 0.18 -25.52
CA ASP A 487 14.32 0.01 -26.97
C ASP A 487 14.93 -1.37 -27.23
N ASN A 488 14.35 -2.12 -28.18
CA ASN A 488 14.85 -3.42 -28.63
C ASN A 488 16.34 -3.39 -29.02
N ASN A 489 16.86 -2.24 -29.45
CA ASN A 489 18.28 -2.06 -29.77
C ASN A 489 19.20 -2.14 -28.54
N LEU A 490 18.66 -2.07 -27.32
CA LEU A 490 19.42 -2.21 -26.07
C LEU A 490 19.71 -3.68 -25.72
N LEU A 491 18.87 -4.63 -26.15
CA LEU A 491 19.00 -6.04 -25.79
C LEU A 491 20.36 -6.65 -26.16
N PRO A 492 20.91 -6.42 -27.37
CA PRO A 492 22.22 -6.97 -27.72
C PRO A 492 23.34 -6.47 -26.81
N VAL A 493 23.26 -5.21 -26.35
CA VAL A 493 24.23 -4.63 -25.43
C VAL A 493 24.15 -5.30 -24.05
N ILE A 494 22.93 -5.48 -23.54
CA ILE A 494 22.68 -6.08 -22.22
C ILE A 494 23.08 -7.56 -22.21
N THR A 495 22.67 -8.33 -23.22
CA THR A 495 23.00 -9.76 -23.35
C THR A 495 24.49 -10.00 -23.58
N ASN A 496 25.18 -9.11 -24.31
CA ASN A 496 26.63 -9.17 -24.45
C ASN A 496 27.33 -8.91 -23.10
N TYR A 497 26.90 -7.88 -22.35
CA TYR A 497 27.41 -7.63 -21.00
C TYR A 497 27.17 -8.84 -20.07
N ALA A 498 25.96 -9.40 -20.07
CA ALA A 498 25.62 -10.57 -19.27
C ALA A 498 26.50 -11.78 -19.62
N SER A 499 26.75 -12.01 -20.91
CA SER A 499 27.59 -13.11 -21.40
C SER A 499 29.07 -12.92 -21.05
N GLU A 500 29.58 -11.68 -21.20
CA GLU A 500 31.00 -11.36 -21.00
C GLU A 500 31.38 -11.38 -19.51
N TYR A 501 30.54 -10.83 -18.64
CA TYR A 501 30.85 -10.67 -17.22
C TYR A 501 30.20 -11.72 -16.30
N GLY A 502 29.12 -12.37 -16.73
CA GLY A 502 28.44 -13.45 -15.99
C GLY A 502 27.84 -13.03 -14.64
N CYS A 503 27.73 -11.73 -14.35
CA CYS A 503 27.24 -11.22 -13.06
C CYS A 503 25.77 -10.82 -13.08
N LEU A 504 25.19 -10.52 -14.24
CA LEU A 504 23.81 -10.06 -14.36
C LEU A 504 22.83 -11.22 -14.16
N LYS A 505 22.04 -11.15 -13.08
CA LYS A 505 21.08 -12.18 -12.67
C LYS A 505 19.65 -11.84 -13.05
N LYS A 506 19.32 -10.55 -13.04
CA LYS A 506 17.96 -10.05 -13.26
C LYS A 506 17.96 -8.83 -14.15
N LEU A 507 17.06 -8.84 -15.14
CA LEU A 507 16.76 -7.71 -16.00
C LEU A 507 15.29 -7.31 -15.80
N LEU A 508 15.06 -6.05 -15.46
CA LEU A 508 13.73 -5.45 -15.36
C LEU A 508 13.57 -4.45 -16.48
N ILE A 509 12.50 -4.57 -17.26
CA ILE A 509 12.27 -3.74 -18.43
C ILE A 509 10.88 -3.15 -18.34
N ASP A 510 10.72 -1.85 -18.43
CA ASP A 510 9.40 -1.25 -18.62
C ASP A 510 9.04 -1.37 -20.09
N LEU A 511 8.04 -2.19 -20.33
CA LEU A 511 7.47 -2.45 -21.63
C LEU A 511 6.17 -1.66 -21.66
N ASP A 512 6.26 -0.37 -22.02
CA ASP A 512 5.10 0.48 -22.29
C ASP A 512 4.05 -0.33 -23.11
N ALA A 513 2.77 -0.15 -22.81
CA ALA A 513 1.63 -0.90 -23.33
C ALA A 513 1.43 -0.88 -24.88
N TYR A 514 2.39 -0.36 -25.64
CA TYR A 514 2.39 -0.21 -27.09
C TYR A 514 3.12 -1.33 -27.85
N HIS A 515 3.66 -2.34 -27.15
CA HIS A 515 4.27 -3.51 -27.80
C HIS A 515 3.25 -4.65 -27.99
N ASP A 516 3.25 -5.24 -29.19
CA ASP A 516 2.49 -6.47 -29.51
C ASP A 516 3.01 -7.63 -28.64
N GLU A 517 2.11 -8.30 -27.89
CA GLU A 517 2.41 -9.42 -26.99
C GLU A 517 3.29 -10.50 -27.63
N SER A 518 3.15 -10.72 -28.94
CA SER A 518 3.95 -11.71 -29.68
C SER A 518 5.43 -11.34 -29.73
N SER A 519 5.75 -10.08 -30.04
CA SER A 519 7.12 -9.57 -30.10
C SER A 519 7.81 -9.51 -28.73
N LEU A 520 7.02 -9.32 -27.66
CA LEU A 520 7.49 -9.32 -26.27
C LEU A 520 7.99 -10.70 -25.84
N SER A 521 7.26 -11.76 -26.23
CA SER A 521 7.65 -13.13 -25.89
C SER A 521 9.01 -13.50 -26.47
N GLU A 522 9.31 -13.10 -27.70
CA GLU A 522 10.59 -13.39 -28.35
C GLU A 522 11.77 -12.66 -27.69
N ILE A 523 11.59 -11.39 -27.32
CA ILE A 523 12.61 -10.58 -26.63
C ILE A 523 12.95 -11.18 -25.26
N ILE A 524 11.92 -11.54 -24.49
CA ILE A 524 12.07 -12.13 -23.16
C ILE A 524 12.77 -13.49 -23.27
N GLU A 525 12.38 -14.33 -24.22
CA GLU A 525 13.01 -15.63 -24.44
C GLU A 525 14.47 -15.51 -24.88
N GLU A 526 14.80 -14.53 -25.73
CA GLU A 526 16.20 -14.27 -26.12
C GLU A 526 17.04 -13.83 -24.92
N ALA A 527 16.53 -12.90 -24.11
CA ALA A 527 17.18 -12.43 -22.90
C ALA A 527 17.41 -13.58 -21.89
N LYS A 528 16.41 -14.45 -21.72
CA LYS A 528 16.44 -15.60 -20.78
C LYS A 528 17.49 -16.66 -21.12
N LYS A 529 18.03 -16.68 -22.35
CA LYS A 529 19.14 -17.57 -22.72
C LYS A 529 20.42 -17.29 -21.93
N VAL A 530 20.59 -16.05 -21.46
CA VAL A 530 21.81 -15.59 -20.78
C VAL A 530 21.51 -15.02 -19.39
N ILE A 531 20.32 -14.45 -19.20
CA ILE A 531 19.91 -13.78 -17.96
C ILE A 531 18.85 -14.64 -17.27
N PRO A 532 19.09 -15.13 -16.04
CA PRO A 532 18.17 -16.05 -15.35
C PRO A 532 16.75 -15.54 -15.17
N ILE A 533 16.59 -14.24 -14.87
CA ILE A 533 15.30 -13.62 -14.57
C ILE A 533 15.11 -12.40 -15.46
N VAL A 534 14.00 -12.37 -16.20
CA VAL A 534 13.62 -11.27 -17.09
C VAL A 534 12.14 -11.01 -16.88
N ASP A 535 11.81 -9.89 -16.24
CA ASP A 535 10.44 -9.50 -15.88
C ASP A 535 10.13 -8.08 -16.35
N ASN A 536 8.84 -7.75 -16.43
CA ASN A 536 8.38 -6.39 -16.69
C ASN A 536 8.57 -5.52 -15.42
N ILE A 537 8.78 -4.21 -15.60
CA ILE A 537 8.64 -3.24 -14.50
C ILE A 537 7.16 -3.18 -14.16
N ILE A 538 6.79 -3.67 -12.98
CA ILE A 538 5.47 -3.44 -12.38
C ILE A 538 5.61 -2.20 -11.48
N GLU A 539 4.56 -1.44 -11.18
CA GLU A 539 4.63 -0.33 -10.20
C GLU A 539 5.14 -0.78 -8.80
N THR A 540 5.12 -2.09 -8.52
CA THR A 540 5.72 -2.72 -7.33
C THR A 540 7.23 -2.97 -7.43
N SER A 541 7.82 -2.76 -8.62
CA SER A 541 9.27 -2.80 -8.86
C SER A 541 9.94 -1.43 -8.73
N TYR A 542 9.17 -0.37 -8.47
CA TYR A 542 9.71 0.84 -7.88
C TYR A 542 10.23 0.48 -6.48
N PRO A 543 11.51 0.72 -6.19
CA PRO A 543 12.13 0.18 -4.99
C PRO A 543 11.53 0.66 -3.65
N PHE A 544 10.54 1.58 -3.64
CA PHE A 544 10.07 2.27 -2.44
C PHE A 544 8.55 2.58 -2.39
N SER A 545 7.69 1.83 -3.11
CA SER A 545 6.23 2.01 -3.06
C SER A 545 5.56 1.10 -2.01
N GLY A 546 5.55 1.53 -0.74
CA GLY A 546 4.48 1.13 0.20
C GLY A 546 4.87 0.72 1.62
N PRO A 547 3.89 0.68 2.54
CA PRO A 547 4.05 0.59 3.99
C PRO A 547 4.40 -0.82 4.52
N TYR A 548 4.68 -1.79 3.65
CA TYR A 548 4.96 -3.18 4.03
C TYR A 548 6.48 -3.45 3.98
N PRO A 549 7.23 -3.19 5.07
CA PRO A 549 8.66 -3.46 5.13
C PRO A 549 9.00 -4.96 4.96
N GLU A 550 8.05 -5.87 5.17
CA GLU A 550 8.28 -7.31 5.13
C GLU A 550 8.21 -7.95 3.73
N THR A 551 7.58 -7.30 2.74
CA THR A 551 7.54 -7.83 1.37
C THR A 551 8.59 -7.18 0.47
N TYR A 552 8.79 -5.87 0.56
CA TYR A 552 9.52 -5.20 -0.52
C TYR A 552 11.03 -5.15 -0.36
N VAL A 553 11.57 -5.09 0.86
CA VAL A 553 13.04 -5.15 1.07
C VAL A 553 13.55 -6.59 0.94
N ASP A 554 12.71 -7.57 1.28
CA ASP A 554 13.05 -8.99 1.36
C ASP A 554 12.89 -9.75 0.04
N LEU A 555 11.99 -9.34 -0.85
CA LEU A 555 11.82 -9.94 -2.20
C LEU A 555 13.08 -9.78 -3.08
N TRP A 556 13.87 -8.73 -2.88
CA TRP A 556 15.13 -8.53 -3.62
C TRP A 556 16.20 -9.54 -3.21
N ASN A 557 16.41 -9.73 -1.90
CA ASN A 557 17.41 -10.67 -1.39
C ASN A 557 17.00 -12.13 -1.60
N ARG A 558 15.70 -12.46 -1.50
CA ARG A 558 15.19 -13.84 -1.67
C ARG A 558 15.47 -14.43 -3.06
N ASN A 559 15.57 -13.60 -4.09
CA ASN A 559 15.81 -14.04 -5.47
C ASN A 559 17.30 -14.00 -5.90
N ILE A 560 18.19 -13.43 -5.09
CA ILE A 560 19.63 -13.37 -5.39
C ILE A 560 20.36 -14.67 -4.95
N THR A 561 19.76 -15.43 -4.05
CA THR A 561 20.14 -16.81 -3.71
C THR A 561 19.39 -17.81 -4.58
N VAL A 562 19.99 -18.19 -5.71
CA VAL A 562 19.59 -19.41 -6.42
C VAL A 562 19.85 -20.61 -5.49
N PRO A 563 18.97 -21.63 -5.41
CA PRO A 563 19.32 -22.88 -4.74
C PRO A 563 20.58 -23.46 -5.40
N SER A 564 21.57 -23.76 -4.58
CA SER A 564 22.85 -24.38 -4.98
C SER A 564 22.69 -25.64 -5.83
#